data_AF-A0A255GV38-F1
#
_entry.id   AF-A0A255GV38-F1
#
_cell.length_a   1.000
_cell.length_b   1.000
_cell.length_c   1.000
_cell.angle_alpha   90.00
_cell.angle_beta   90.00
_cell.angle_gamma   90.00
#
_symmetry.space_group_name_H-M   'P 1'
#
loop_
_entity.id
_entity.type
_entity.pdbx_description
1 polymer ?
#
loop_
_entity_poly.entity_id
_entity_poly.type
_entity_poly.pdbx_seq_one_letter_code
_entity_poly.pdbx_strand_id
1 'polypeptide(L)'
;MAEETLRYNTKDLRSGGTGVSGAGDSLEQKFQALLGECSDMSVFGPGHDTVGPIAQMIYQAVLERVTETVDGSVGAYRDFGDKMHTAADIYDRGEQDNSDIAQRRPH
;
A
#
# COMPACT_ATOMS: atom_id res chain seq x y z
N MET A 1 29.06 5.21 30.41
CA MET A 1 28.32 5.42 29.15
C MET A 1 26.91 4.92 29.42
N ALA A 2 25.91 5.80 29.44
CA ALA A 2 24.54 5.37 29.63
C ALA A 2 24.08 4.70 28.33
N GLU A 3 23.74 3.42 28.38
CA GLU A 3 23.00 2.78 27.30
C GLU A 3 21.69 3.53 27.14
N GLU A 4 21.56 4.23 26.02
CA GLU A 4 20.31 4.85 25.61
C GLU A 4 19.36 3.69 25.30
N THR A 5 18.55 3.30 26.29
CA THR A 5 17.57 2.22 26.14
C THR A 5 16.60 2.63 25.04
N LEU A 6 16.82 2.08 23.84
CA LEU A 6 16.05 2.39 22.65
C LEU A 6 14.66 1.79 22.84
N ARG A 7 13.73 2.57 23.42
CA ARG A 7 12.33 2.19 23.54
C ARG A 7 11.71 2.28 22.16
N TYR A 8 11.58 1.14 21.50
CA TYR A 8 10.89 1.04 20.22
C TYR A 8 9.41 1.34 20.39
N ASN A 9 8.91 2.38 19.71
CA ASN A 9 7.48 2.71 19.76
C ASN A 9 6.71 1.82 18.77
N THR A 10 6.39 0.60 19.18
CA THR A 10 5.64 -0.37 18.37
C THR A 10 4.23 0.12 18.03
N LYS A 11 3.65 1.01 18.84
CA LYS A 11 2.39 1.69 18.53
C LYS A 11 2.52 2.60 17.30
N ASP A 12 3.61 3.35 17.18
CA ASP A 12 3.84 4.21 16.01
C ASP A 12 4.07 3.39 14.74
N LEU A 13 4.76 2.24 14.85
CA LEU A 13 4.92 1.30 13.73
C LEU A 13 3.57 0.75 13.25
N ARG A 14 2.69 0.33 14.16
CA ARG A 14 1.34 -0.15 13.80
C ARG A 14 0.46 0.96 13.21
N SER A 15 0.53 2.15 13.80
CA SER A 15 -0.19 3.33 13.31
C SER A 15 0.28 3.70 11.90
N GLY A 16 1.61 3.74 11.69
CA GLY A 16 2.23 3.95 10.38
C GLY A 16 1.83 2.88 9.38
N GLY A 17 1.88 1.60 9.77
CA GLY A 17 1.48 0.49 8.91
C GLY A 17 0.02 0.58 8.47
N THR A 18 -0.88 0.89 9.40
CA THR A 18 -2.31 1.13 9.11
C THR A 18 -2.49 2.32 8.18
N GLY A 19 -1.76 3.43 8.41
CA GLY A 19 -1.83 4.62 7.58
C GLY A 19 -1.36 4.37 6.14
N VAL A 20 -0.29 3.58 5.98
CA VAL A 20 0.24 3.25 4.65
C VAL A 20 -0.67 2.28 3.91
N SER A 21 -1.18 1.22 4.56
CA SER A 21 -2.18 0.34 3.93
C SER A 21 -3.45 1.12 3.52
N GLY A 22 -3.92 2.03 4.38
CA GLY A 22 -5.06 2.90 4.07
C GLY A 22 -4.80 3.87 2.91
N ALA A 23 -3.55 4.30 2.69
CA ALA A 23 -3.18 5.08 1.50
C ALA A 23 -3.29 4.23 0.22
N GLY A 24 -2.92 2.95 0.29
CA GLY A 24 -3.15 1.98 -0.79
C GLY A 24 -4.63 1.81 -1.11
N ASP A 25 -5.48 1.61 -0.10
CA ASP A 25 -6.93 1.51 -0.29
C ASP A 25 -7.53 2.79 -0.89
N SER A 26 -7.06 3.95 -0.46
CA SER A 26 -7.50 5.24 -1.01
C SER A 26 -7.08 5.42 -2.47
N LEU A 27 -5.87 4.96 -2.83
CA LEU A 27 -5.39 4.97 -4.22
C LEU A 27 -6.27 4.09 -5.11
N GLU A 28 -6.57 2.87 -4.67
CA GLU A 28 -7.45 1.94 -5.39
C GLU A 28 -8.84 2.55 -5.61
N GLN A 29 -9.46 3.12 -4.57
CA GLN A 29 -10.77 3.76 -4.67
C GLN A 29 -10.78 4.94 -5.64
N LYS A 30 -9.77 5.82 -5.58
CA LYS A 30 -9.66 6.97 -6.49
C LYS A 30 -9.45 6.53 -7.93
N PHE A 31 -8.68 5.46 -8.13
CA PHE A 31 -8.48 4.91 -9.46
C PHE A 31 -9.76 4.30 -10.03
N GLN A 32 -10.51 3.53 -9.24
CA GLN A 32 -11.81 3.01 -9.65
C GLN A 32 -12.82 4.13 -9.98
N ALA A 33 -12.81 5.23 -9.22
CA ALA A 33 -13.63 6.40 -9.54
C ALA A 33 -13.21 7.03 -10.87
N LEU A 34 -11.90 7.20 -11.11
CA LEU A 34 -11.37 7.72 -12.37
C LEU A 34 -11.75 6.83 -13.56
N LEU A 35 -11.68 5.50 -13.41
CA LEU A 35 -12.12 4.55 -14.43
C LEU A 35 -13.62 4.72 -14.74
N GLY A 36 -14.44 4.94 -13.72
CA GLY A 36 -15.86 5.26 -13.87
C GLY A 36 -16.09 6.52 -14.71
N GLU A 37 -15.36 7.60 -14.44
CA GLU A 37 -15.44 8.85 -15.21
C GLU A 37 -14.91 8.69 -16.65
N CYS A 38 -13.86 7.90 -16.83
CA CYS A 38 -13.19 7.68 -18.11
C CYS A 38 -13.93 6.67 -19.02
N SER A 39 -14.92 5.94 -18.49
CA SER A 39 -15.71 4.95 -19.24
C SER A 39 -16.66 5.57 -20.29
N ASP A 40 -16.82 6.90 -20.29
CA ASP A 40 -17.55 7.63 -21.32
C ASP A 40 -16.72 7.75 -22.61
N MET A 41 -16.64 6.65 -23.36
CA MET A 41 -15.97 6.61 -24.66
C MET A 41 -16.80 7.23 -25.80
N SER A 42 -17.91 7.92 -25.48
CA SER A 42 -18.73 8.62 -26.48
C SER A 42 -17.94 9.70 -27.26
N VAL A 43 -16.79 10.13 -26.73
CA VAL A 43 -15.90 11.12 -27.34
C VAL A 43 -15.18 10.61 -28.60
N PHE A 44 -15.06 9.29 -28.80
CA PHE A 44 -14.38 8.72 -29.98
C PHE A 44 -15.26 8.71 -31.25
N GLY A 45 -16.49 9.23 -31.16
CA GLY A 45 -17.41 9.33 -32.28
C GLY A 45 -18.01 7.99 -32.71
N PRO A 46 -19.16 7.99 -33.41
CA PRO A 46 -19.82 6.76 -33.85
C PRO A 46 -18.99 6.06 -34.93
N GLY A 47 -18.05 5.18 -34.54
CA GLY A 47 -17.59 3.96 -35.21
C GLY A 47 -17.21 3.95 -36.71
N HIS A 48 -17.26 5.08 -37.43
CA HIS A 48 -17.22 5.12 -38.89
C HIS A 48 -15.93 5.73 -39.47
N ASP A 49 -15.05 6.27 -38.63
CA ASP A 49 -13.71 6.69 -39.06
C ASP A 49 -12.66 5.66 -38.66
N THR A 50 -11.80 5.29 -39.60
CA THR A 50 -10.63 4.40 -39.44
C THR A 50 -9.72 4.78 -38.25
N VAL A 51 -9.86 6.00 -37.74
CA VAL A 51 -9.15 6.55 -36.57
C VAL A 51 -9.74 6.03 -35.25
N GLY A 52 -11.05 5.78 -35.18
CA GLY A 52 -11.74 5.32 -33.96
C GLY A 52 -11.20 4.01 -33.40
N PRO A 53 -11.02 2.94 -34.20
CA PRO A 53 -10.44 1.68 -33.73
C PRO A 53 -9.00 1.80 -33.25
N ILE A 54 -8.16 2.61 -33.92
CA ILE A 54 -6.75 2.82 -33.53
C ILE A 54 -6.69 3.62 -32.22
N ALA A 55 -7.49 4.68 -32.10
CA ALA A 55 -7.59 5.48 -30.89
C ALA A 55 -8.08 4.63 -29.70
N GLN A 56 -9.04 3.74 -29.94
CA GLN A 56 -9.54 2.79 -28.94
C GLN A 56 -8.47 1.76 -28.52
N MET A 57 -7.68 1.23 -29.46
CA MET A 57 -6.56 0.32 -29.14
C MET A 57 -5.47 0.99 -28.31
N ILE A 58 -5.08 2.23 -28.66
CA ILE A 58 -4.07 2.99 -27.89
C ILE A 58 -4.62 3.29 -26.50
N TYR A 59 -5.87 3.72 -26.39
CA TYR A 59 -6.53 3.97 -25.11
C TYR A 59 -6.55 2.71 -24.25
N GLN A 60 -6.89 1.55 -24.81
CA GLN A 60 -6.94 0.29 -24.08
C GLN A 60 -5.56 -0.15 -23.59
N ALA A 61 -4.51 -0.03 -24.41
CA ALA A 61 -3.14 -0.35 -24.00
C ALA A 61 -2.64 0.59 -22.88
N VAL A 62 -2.98 1.88 -22.94
CA VAL A 62 -2.66 2.83 -21.88
C VAL A 62 -3.44 2.48 -20.61
N LEU A 63 -4.72 2.17 -20.72
CA LEU A 63 -5.59 1.80 -19.60
C LEU A 63 -5.07 0.55 -18.88
N GLU A 64 -4.71 -0.48 -19.63
CA GLU A 64 -4.11 -1.71 -19.10
C GLU A 64 -2.83 -1.40 -18.32
N ARG A 65 -1.92 -0.62 -18.92
CA ARG A 65 -0.65 -0.30 -18.27
C ARG A 65 -0.81 0.55 -17.01
N VAL A 66 -1.75 1.48 -17.02
CA VAL A 66 -2.08 2.29 -15.83
C VAL A 66 -2.70 1.41 -14.75
N THR A 67 -3.60 0.50 -15.11
CA THR A 67 -4.23 -0.46 -14.19
C THR A 67 -3.18 -1.32 -13.50
N GLU A 68 -2.29 -1.95 -14.26
CA GLU A 68 -1.18 -2.74 -13.71
C GLU A 68 -0.31 -1.94 -12.73
N THR A 69 -0.03 -0.68 -13.06
CA THR A 69 0.83 0.19 -12.26
C THR A 69 0.14 0.56 -10.94
N VAL A 70 -1.15 0.86 -10.99
CA VAL A 70 -1.94 1.18 -9.79
C VAL A 70 -2.06 -0.07 -8.92
N ASP A 71 -2.43 -1.21 -9.47
CA ASP A 71 -2.56 -2.47 -8.73
C ASP A 71 -1.24 -2.85 -8.06
N GLY A 72 -0.12 -2.72 -8.78
CA GLY A 72 1.21 -2.94 -8.21
C GLY A 72 1.55 -1.97 -7.07
N SER A 73 1.15 -0.70 -7.19
CA SER A 73 1.37 0.31 -6.16
C SER A 73 0.51 0.05 -4.92
N VAL A 74 -0.77 -0.29 -5.10
CA VAL A 74 -1.69 -0.68 -4.03
C VAL A 74 -1.15 -1.89 -3.28
N GLY A 75 -0.69 -2.92 -4.01
CA GLY A 75 -0.03 -4.09 -3.43
C GLY A 75 1.20 -3.71 -2.60
N ALA A 76 2.08 -2.87 -3.13
CA ALA A 76 3.28 -2.42 -2.41
C ALA A 76 2.97 -1.65 -1.12
N TYR A 77 1.92 -0.81 -1.12
CA TYR A 77 1.48 -0.09 0.08
C TYR A 77 0.95 -1.04 1.16
N ARG A 78 0.11 -2.01 0.78
CA ARG A 78 -0.42 -3.02 1.70
C ARG A 78 0.72 -3.88 2.28
N ASP A 79 1.59 -4.39 1.42
CA ASP A 79 2.77 -5.18 1.81
C ASP A 79 3.67 -4.43 2.81
N PHE A 80 3.88 -3.13 2.58
CA PHE A 80 4.69 -2.32 3.47
C PHE A 80 4.01 -2.10 4.82
N GLY A 81 2.69 -1.87 4.83
CA GLY A 81 1.92 -1.79 6.07
C GLY A 81 1.98 -3.08 6.89
N ASP A 82 1.85 -4.24 6.24
CA ASP A 82 1.94 -5.55 6.88
C ASP A 82 3.34 -5.81 7.47
N LYS A 83 4.39 -5.38 6.77
CA LYS A 83 5.77 -5.45 7.28
C LYS A 83 5.98 -4.56 8.49
N MET A 84 5.34 -3.38 8.56
CA MET A 84 5.40 -2.52 9.74
C MET A 84 4.70 -3.15 10.95
N HIS A 85 3.55 -3.79 10.75
CA HIS A 85 2.88 -4.56 11.81
C HIS A 85 3.74 -5.75 12.27
N THR A 86 4.31 -6.48 11.31
CA THR A 86 5.22 -7.61 11.61
C THR A 86 6.44 -7.15 12.41
N ALA A 87 7.04 -6.01 12.04
CA ALA A 87 8.15 -5.43 12.78
C ALA A 87 7.74 -5.06 14.21
N ALA A 88 6.57 -4.44 14.40
CA ALA A 88 6.04 -4.12 15.72
C ALA A 88 5.87 -5.38 16.59
N ASP A 89 5.36 -6.47 16.03
CA ASP A 89 5.18 -7.74 16.74
C ASP A 89 6.51 -8.39 17.13
N ILE A 90 7.53 -8.30 16.27
CA ILE A 90 8.89 -8.78 16.57
C ILE A 90 9.49 -7.99 17.74
N TYR A 91 9.34 -6.66 17.75
CA TYR A 91 9.85 -5.83 18.83
C TYR A 91 9.14 -6.10 20.15
N ASP A 92 7.81 -6.21 20.16
CA ASP A 92 7.05 -6.51 21.38
C ASP A 92 7.46 -7.87 21.98
N ARG A 93 7.67 -8.90 21.15
CA ARG A 93 8.17 -10.21 21.61
C ARG A 93 9.59 -10.11 22.17
N GLY A 94 10.48 -9.38 21.49
CA GLY A 94 11.84 -9.17 21.97
C GLY A 94 11.90 -8.46 23.32
N GLU A 95 11.01 -7.48 23.56
CA GLU A 95 10.91 -6.79 24.84
C GLU A 95 10.37 -7.70 25.95
N GLN A 96 9.37 -8.55 25.64
CA GLN A 96 8.86 -9.57 26.56
C GLN A 96 9.95 -10.58 26.95
N ASP A 97 10.66 -11.16 25.97
CA ASP A 97 11.72 -12.15 26.20
C ASP A 97 12.85 -11.56 27.07
N ASN A 98 13.24 -10.31 26.81
CA ASN A 98 14.25 -9.62 27.61
C ASN A 98 13.77 -9.36 29.04
N SER A 99 12.50 -8.97 29.22
CA SER A 99 11.91 -8.74 30.54
C SER A 99 11.85 -10.03 31.37
N ASP A 100 11.53 -11.16 30.74
CA ASP A 100 11.50 -12.47 31.37
C ASP A 100 12.90 -12.95 31.81
N ILE A 101 13.92 -12.74 30.97
CA ILE A 101 15.31 -13.07 31.31
C ILE A 101 15.81 -12.21 32.47
N ALA A 102 15.49 -10.91 32.47
CA ALA A 102 15.86 -10.00 33.54
C ALA A 102 15.21 -10.39 34.89
N GLN A 103 13.93 -10.81 34.87
CA GLN A 103 13.22 -11.27 36.08
C GLN A 103 13.71 -12.63 36.60
N ARG A 104 14.22 -13.51 35.72
CA ARG A 104 14.75 -14.83 36.10
C ARG A 104 16.20 -14.83 36.60
N ARG A 105 16.89 -13.70 36.57
CA ARG A 105 18.20 -13.52 37.23
C ARG A 105 18.00 -12.81 38.57
N PRO A 106 17.69 -13.53 39.67
CA PRO A 106 17.83 -12.95 41.00
C PRO A 106 19.32 -12.68 41.25
N HIS A 107 19.63 -11.47 41.71
CA HIS A 107 20.89 -11.17 42.37
C HIS A 107 20.99 -11.91 43.69
#